data_AF-A0A3P7KCT0-F1
#
_entry.id   AF-A0A3P7KCT0-F1
#
_cell.length_a   1.000
_cell.length_b   1.000
_cell.length_c   1.000
_cell.angle_alpha   90.00
_cell.angle_beta   90.00
_cell.angle_gamma   90.00
#
_symmetry.space_group_name_H-M   'P 1'
#
loop_
_entity.id
_entity.type
_entity.pdbx_description
1 polymer ?
#
loop_
_entity_poly.entity_id
_entity_poly.type
_entity_poly.pdbx_seq_one_letter_code
_entity_poly.pdbx_strand_id
1 'polypeptide(L)'
;MMRLERRQLLDRNLIDLSREMDVDNVLLYLQSKGIFPDLVVDKVLVSEVKSSGSATAQRVAIVRAVKSRGDKAYDALFRALLYARQSHLAELLRPLLDESVLQTM
;
A
#
# COMPACT_ATOMS: atom_id res chain seq x y z
N MET A 1 12.55 -2.56 -10.59
CA MET A 1 11.32 -3.36 -10.86
C MET A 1 11.02 -4.17 -9.60
N MET A 2 9.75 -4.52 -9.32
CA MET A 2 9.40 -5.26 -8.08
C MET A 2 9.72 -6.74 -8.23
N ARG A 3 10.25 -7.37 -7.17
CA ARG A 3 10.46 -8.82 -7.08
C ARG A 3 9.16 -9.61 -7.25
N LEU A 4 9.26 -10.79 -7.86
CA LEU A 4 8.10 -11.63 -8.16
C LEU A 4 7.43 -12.13 -6.87
N GLU A 5 8.21 -12.52 -5.85
CA GLU A 5 7.66 -13.02 -4.59
C GLU A 5 6.85 -11.92 -3.87
N ARG A 6 7.38 -10.70 -3.83
CA ARG A 6 6.70 -9.53 -3.23
C ARG A 6 5.38 -9.23 -3.94
N ARG A 7 5.40 -9.33 -5.27
CA ARG A 7 4.20 -9.15 -6.10
C ARG A 7 3.15 -10.23 -5.82
N GLN A 8 3.57 -11.49 -5.73
CA GLN A 8 2.68 -12.60 -5.40
C GLN A 8 2.11 -12.50 -3.99
N LEU A 9 2.90 -12.02 -3.02
CA LEU A 9 2.43 -11.84 -1.65
C LEU A 9 1.37 -10.73 -1.55
N LEU A 10 1.55 -9.63 -2.28
CA LEU A 10 0.51 -8.60 -2.41
C LEU A 10 -0.78 -9.14 -3.04
N ASP A 11 -0.67 -10.04 -4.03
CA ASP A 11 -1.83 -10.64 -4.67
C ASP A 11 -2.55 -11.62 -3.74
N ARG A 12 -1.82 -12.40 -2.96
CA ARG A 12 -2.39 -13.33 -1.96
C ARG A 12 -3.15 -12.60 -0.86
N ASN A 13 -2.60 -11.50 -0.36
CA ASN A 13 -3.19 -10.70 0.72
C ASN A 13 -4.09 -9.56 0.19
N LEU A 14 -4.37 -9.51 -1.12
CA LEU A 14 -5.13 -8.43 -1.74
C LEU A 14 -6.53 -8.30 -1.13
N ILE A 15 -7.15 -9.42 -0.78
CA ILE A 15 -8.49 -9.45 -0.19
C ILE A 15 -8.49 -8.71 1.14
N ASP A 16 -7.59 -9.08 2.06
CA ASP A 16 -7.48 -8.47 3.39
C ASP A 16 -7.10 -6.98 3.29
N LEU A 17 -6.10 -6.66 2.45
CA LEU A 17 -5.70 -5.28 2.17
C LEU A 17 -6.85 -4.45 1.59
N SER A 18 -7.67 -5.02 0.71
CA SER A 18 -8.81 -4.32 0.10
C SER A 18 -9.99 -4.11 1.04
N ARG A 19 -10.07 -4.87 2.14
CA ARG A 19 -11.18 -4.82 3.08
C ARG A 19 -10.92 -3.88 4.25
N GLU A 20 -9.68 -3.83 4.73
CA GLU A 20 -9.38 -3.23 6.03
C GLU A 20 -8.41 -2.04 5.95
N MET A 21 -7.68 -1.86 4.85
CA MET A 21 -6.66 -0.81 4.75
C MET A 21 -7.23 0.60 4.93
N ASP A 22 -6.56 1.40 5.75
CA ASP A 22 -6.88 2.81 5.98
C ASP A 22 -6.30 3.62 4.82
N VAL A 23 -7.19 4.08 3.95
CA VAL A 23 -6.83 4.75 2.70
C VAL A 23 -6.15 6.08 2.97
N ASP A 24 -6.69 6.88 3.90
CA ASP A 24 -6.26 8.25 4.15
C ASP A 24 -4.84 8.28 4.72
N ASN A 25 -4.61 7.50 5.78
CA ASN A 25 -3.30 7.47 6.44
C ASN A 25 -2.23 6.81 5.56
N VAL A 26 -2.58 5.76 4.80
CA VAL A 26 -1.64 5.09 3.90
C VAL A 26 -1.29 5.99 2.71
N LEU A 27 -2.27 6.65 2.09
CA LEU A 27 -2.02 7.59 0.99
C LEU A 27 -1.16 8.75 1.44
N LEU A 28 -1.50 9.39 2.56
CA LEU A 28 -0.75 10.51 3.12
C LEU A 28 0.72 10.11 3.36
N TYR A 29 0.97 8.94 3.94
CA TYR A 29 2.33 8.45 4.16
C TYR A 29 3.07 8.25 2.84
N LEU A 30 2.46 7.52 1.88
CA LEU A 30 3.10 7.22 0.59
C LEU A 30 3.38 8.48 -0.23
N GLN A 31 2.52 9.50 -0.13
CA GLN A 31 2.72 10.82 -0.73
C GLN A 31 3.87 11.57 -0.04
N SER A 32 3.90 11.61 1.29
CA SER A 32 4.96 12.28 2.06
C SER A 32 6.36 11.72 1.81
N LYS A 33 6.45 10.43 1.42
CA LYS A 33 7.69 9.75 1.05
C LYS A 33 8.03 9.83 -0.45
N GLY A 34 7.23 10.56 -1.23
CA GLY A 34 7.41 10.71 -2.68
C GLY A 34 7.20 9.43 -3.48
N ILE A 35 6.57 8.40 -2.89
CA ILE A 35 6.27 7.14 -3.57
C ILE A 35 5.08 7.35 -4.50
N PHE A 36 4.06 8.05 -4.03
CA PHE A 36 2.88 8.43 -4.81
C PHE A 36 2.93 9.94 -5.11
N PRO A 37 3.17 10.33 -6.38
CA PRO A 37 2.97 11.70 -6.83
C PRO A 37 1.50 12.14 -6.68
N ASP A 38 1.25 13.44 -6.61
CA ASP A 38 -0.09 14.03 -6.44
C ASP A 38 -1.09 13.50 -7.47
N LEU A 39 -0.70 13.41 -8.75
CA LEU A 39 -1.54 12.85 -9.82
C LEU A 39 -2.07 11.42 -9.52
N VAL A 40 -1.33 10.64 -8.74
CA VAL A 40 -1.68 9.27 -8.39
C VAL A 40 -2.60 9.25 -7.18
N VAL A 41 -2.34 10.12 -6.20
CA VAL A 41 -3.23 10.35 -5.07
C VAL A 41 -4.59 10.83 -5.56
N ASP A 42 -4.61 11.84 -6.44
CA ASP A 42 -5.83 12.36 -7.07
C ASP A 42 -6.62 11.27 -7.78
N LYS A 43 -5.94 10.38 -8.54
CA LYS A 43 -6.62 9.24 -9.20
C LYS A 43 -7.24 8.26 -8.21
N VAL A 44 -6.58 8.01 -7.08
CA VAL A 44 -7.09 7.11 -6.04
C VAL A 44 -8.30 7.76 -5.33
N LEU A 45 -8.23 9.05 -5.03
CA LEU A 45 -9.32 9.80 -4.38
C LEU A 45 -10.52 10.02 -5.33
N VAL A 46 -10.29 10.33 -6.61
CA VAL A 46 -11.37 10.48 -7.60
C VAL A 46 -12.14 9.16 -7.84
N SER A 47 -11.52 8.01 -7.56
CA SER A 47 -12.24 6.72 -7.57
C SER A 47 -13.39 6.72 -6.57
N GLU A 48 -13.37 7.52 -5.50
CA GLU A 48 -14.46 7.66 -4.52
C GLU A 48 -15.72 8.25 -5.13
N VAL A 49 -15.56 9.29 -5.94
CA VAL A 49 -16.67 10.14 -6.38
C VAL A 49 -17.56 9.44 -7.42
N LYS A 50 -17.06 8.40 -8.10
CA LYS A 50 -17.77 7.71 -9.18
C LYS A 50 -18.64 6.53 -8.75
N SER A 51 -18.46 5.99 -7.55
CA SER A 51 -19.24 4.84 -7.07
C SER A 51 -19.53 5.01 -5.59
N SER A 52 -20.81 4.99 -5.18
CA SER A 52 -21.23 5.12 -3.78
C SER A 52 -20.92 3.90 -2.90
N GLY A 53 -19.69 3.37 -2.99
CA GLY A 53 -19.21 2.14 -2.33
C GLY A 53 -17.71 1.88 -2.57
N SER A 54 -16.87 2.93 -2.50
CA SER A 54 -15.57 2.98 -3.19
C SER A 54 -14.32 2.62 -2.37
N ALA A 55 -14.37 2.51 -1.04
CA ALA A 55 -13.18 2.28 -0.23
C ALA A 55 -12.38 1.04 -0.67
N THR A 56 -13.06 -0.06 -1.02
CA THR A 56 -12.42 -1.27 -1.56
C THR A 56 -11.71 -1.00 -2.89
N ALA A 57 -12.32 -0.24 -3.80
CA ALA A 57 -11.73 0.09 -5.10
C ALA A 57 -10.45 0.93 -4.95
N GLN A 58 -10.45 1.88 -4.01
CA GLN A 58 -9.28 2.68 -3.70
C GLN A 58 -8.14 1.86 -3.14
N ARG A 59 -8.43 0.96 -2.20
CA ARG A 59 -7.43 0.08 -1.60
C ARG A 59 -6.80 -0.82 -2.66
N VAL A 60 -7.60 -1.37 -3.57
CA VAL A 60 -7.10 -2.11 -4.73
C VAL A 60 -6.24 -1.22 -5.63
N ALA A 61 -6.64 0.04 -5.86
CA ALA A 61 -5.86 0.98 -6.62
C ALA A 61 -4.50 1.29 -5.98
N ILE A 62 -4.44 1.43 -4.64
CA ILE A 62 -3.19 1.59 -3.87
C ILE A 62 -2.28 0.38 -4.09
N VAL A 63 -2.78 -0.84 -3.89
CA VAL A 63 -1.97 -2.06 -4.06
C VAL A 63 -1.44 -2.16 -5.50
N ARG A 64 -2.28 -1.90 -6.51
CA ARG A 64 -1.86 -1.88 -7.92
C ARG A 64 -0.79 -0.81 -8.18
N ALA A 65 -0.96 0.39 -7.61
CA ALA A 65 0.00 1.47 -7.72
C ALA A 65 1.35 1.09 -7.08
N VAL A 66 1.35 0.42 -5.94
CA VAL A 66 2.57 -0.12 -5.30
C VAL A 66 3.28 -1.14 -6.21
N LYS A 67 2.54 -2.13 -6.75
CA LYS A 67 3.10 -3.17 -7.63
C LYS A 67 3.82 -2.62 -8.87
N SER A 68 3.38 -1.46 -9.35
CA SER A 68 3.96 -0.78 -10.52
C SER A 68 5.24 0.04 -10.22
N ARG A 69 5.52 0.33 -8.94
CA ARG A 69 6.59 1.27 -8.53
C ARG A 69 7.86 0.62 -7.98
N GLY A 70 7.89 -0.71 -7.90
CA GLY A 70 9.09 -1.46 -7.51
C GLY A 70 9.20 -1.74 -6.01
N ASP A 71 10.31 -2.33 -5.61
CA ASP A 71 10.52 -2.84 -4.25
C ASP A 71 10.47 -1.75 -3.17
N LYS A 72 10.97 -0.54 -3.47
CA LYS A 72 10.88 0.60 -2.55
C LYS A 72 9.44 0.94 -2.17
N ALA A 73 8.49 0.74 -3.09
CA ALA A 73 7.07 0.99 -2.82
C ALA A 73 6.46 -0.12 -1.93
N TYR A 74 6.98 -1.35 -2.00
CA TYR A 74 6.59 -2.43 -1.09
C TYR A 74 7.01 -2.10 0.34
N ASP A 75 8.27 -1.70 0.52
CA ASP A 75 8.80 -1.36 1.85
C ASP A 75 8.09 -0.13 2.42
N ALA A 76 7.79 0.85 1.55
CA ALA A 76 7.02 2.02 1.94
C ALA A 76 5.57 1.68 2.31
N LEU A 77 4.93 0.71 1.65
CA LEU A 77 3.58 0.25 2.00
C LEU A 77 3.58 -0.38 3.40
N PHE A 78 4.56 -1.21 3.73
CA PHE A 78 4.70 -1.76 5.08
C PHE A 78 4.78 -0.65 6.14
N ARG A 79 5.63 0.35 5.91
CA ARG A 79 5.78 1.49 6.83
C ARG A 79 4.51 2.34 6.91
N ALA A 80 3.80 2.49 5.79
CA ALA A 80 2.52 3.20 5.74
C ALA A 80 1.44 2.50 6.57
N LEU A 81 1.37 1.17 6.51
CA LEU A 81 0.43 0.38 7.33
C LEU A 81 0.75 0.49 8.81
N LEU A 82 2.03 0.51 9.19
CA LEU A 82 2.43 0.75 10.58
C LEU A 82 2.12 2.17 11.04
N TYR A 83 2.34 3.17 10.18
CA TYR A 83 1.96 4.56 10.44
C TYR A 83 0.44 4.68 10.68
N ALA A 84 -0.36 3.98 9.89
CA ALA A 84 -1.81 3.88 10.05
C ALA A 84 -2.26 2.99 11.24
N ARG A 85 -1.33 2.49 12.07
CA ARG A 85 -1.58 1.57 13.19
C ARG A 85 -2.23 0.24 12.78
N GLN A 86 -2.07 -0.16 11.52
CA GLN A 86 -2.60 -1.40 10.95
C GLN A 86 -1.55 -2.51 10.99
N SER A 87 -1.01 -2.80 12.18
CA SER A 87 0.07 -3.78 12.35
C SER A 87 -0.31 -5.17 11.84
N HIS A 88 -1.58 -5.57 11.96
CA HIS A 88 -2.08 -6.83 11.43
C HIS A 88 -1.88 -6.96 9.91
N LEU A 89 -2.15 -5.91 9.13
CA LEU A 89 -1.88 -5.88 7.68
C LEU A 89 -0.38 -5.78 7.38
N ALA A 90 0.37 -5.06 8.21
CA ALA A 90 1.81 -4.93 8.04
C ALA A 90 2.54 -6.28 8.23
N GLU A 91 2.12 -7.10 9.20
CA GLU A 91 2.67 -8.43 9.44
C GLU A 91 2.48 -9.36 8.22
N LEU A 92 1.43 -9.18 7.41
CA LEU A 92 1.24 -9.94 6.17
C LEU A 92 2.36 -9.70 5.14
N LEU A 93 3.03 -8.56 5.19
CA LEU A 93 4.10 -8.17 4.28
C LEU A 93 5.49 -8.52 4.81
N ARG A 94 5.60 -8.74 6.13
CA ARG A 94 6.85 -8.96 6.85
C ARG A 94 7.73 -10.10 6.31
N PRO A 95 7.19 -11.25 5.83
CA PRO A 95 8.02 -12.36 5.38
C PRO A 95 8.99 -12.04 4.22
N LEU A 96 8.73 -10.98 3.45
CA LEU A 96 9.54 -10.58 2.30
C LEU A 96 10.21 -9.22 2.45
N LEU A 97 10.23 -8.67 3.68
CA LEU A 97 10.99 -7.46 4.00
C LEU A 97 12.45 -7.81 4.25
N ASP A 98 13.32 -6.91 3.81
CA ASP A 98 14.74 -7.04 4.09
C ASP A 98 15.00 -6.58 5.54
N GLU A 99 15.98 -7.19 6.23
CA GLU A 99 16.27 -6.88 7.63
C GLU A 99 16.62 -5.40 7.86
N SER A 100 17.21 -4.74 6.87
CA SER A 100 17.50 -3.30 6.91
C SER A 100 16.25 -2.44 7.07
N VAL A 101 15.11 -2.86 6.52
CA VAL A 101 13.83 -2.15 6.62
C VAL A 101 13.24 -2.29 8.03
N LEU A 102 13.44 -3.45 8.65
CA LEU A 102 12.98 -3.78 10.00
C LEU A 102 13.81 -3.08 11.08
N GLN A 103 15.11 -2.87 10.85
CA GLN A 103 16.00 -2.19 11.80
C GLN A 103 15.91 -0.66 11.78
N THR A 104 15.27 -0.05 10.77
CA THR A 104 15.05 1.42 10.74
C THR A 104 13.75 1.87 11.43
N MET A 105 13.16 0.98 12.23
CA MET A 105 11.96 1.25 13.05
C MET A 105 12.35 1.74 14.43
#